data_AF-A0A4P8ECK4-F1
#
_entry.id   AF-A0A4P8ECK4-F1
#
_cell.length_a   1.000
_cell.length_b   1.000
_cell.length_c   1.000
_cell.angle_alpha   90.00
_cell.angle_beta   90.00
_cell.angle_gamma   90.00
#
_symmetry.space_group_name_H-M   'P 1'
#
loop_
_entity.id
_entity.type
_entity.pdbx_description
1 polymer ?
#
loop_
_entity_poly.entity_id
_entity_poly.type
_entity_poly.pdbx_seq_one_letter_code
_entity_poly.pdbx_strand_id
1 'polypeptide(L)'
;MADPATAALRGDVYLAKASSGAGGSKVGIAGSVALNLLDTQSVARVSGAATVAVTGGGAVSLVTDNRTDATAEALPVGGGATGATVGVGASVAMNILANRSLAEVSDGGVVTGADDLTLAASGTYAGVTKAEAGSSGACRSRLRWRCR
;
A
#
# COMPACT_ATOMS: atom_id res chain seq x y z
N MET A 1 -29.85 17.95 1.51
CA MET A 1 -28.53 18.61 1.48
C MET A 1 -27.53 17.53 1.85
N ALA A 2 -26.78 16.99 0.89
CA ALA A 2 -25.79 15.97 1.17
C ALA A 2 -24.63 16.63 1.91
N ASP A 3 -24.32 16.15 3.11
CA ASP A 3 -23.13 16.55 3.84
C ASP A 3 -21.89 16.14 3.01
N PRO A 4 -21.00 17.06 2.62
CA PRO A 4 -19.78 16.72 1.90
C PRO A 4 -18.85 15.79 2.70
N ALA A 5 -19.08 15.60 4.00
CA ALA A 5 -18.37 14.59 4.81
C ALA A 5 -18.82 13.14 4.54
N THR A 6 -19.92 12.91 3.81
CA THR A 6 -20.48 11.57 3.56
C THR A 6 -20.16 11.03 2.16
N ALA A 7 -19.24 11.67 1.41
CA ALA A 7 -18.70 11.08 0.19
C ALA A 7 -18.06 9.72 0.55
N ALA A 8 -18.60 8.63 -0.01
CA ALA A 8 -18.20 7.28 0.32
C ALA A 8 -16.67 7.13 0.24
N LEU A 9 -16.05 6.90 1.40
CA LEU A 9 -14.62 6.68 1.55
C LEU A 9 -14.25 5.41 0.78
N ARG A 10 -13.65 5.55 -0.40
CA ARG A 10 -13.12 4.42 -1.18
C ARG A 10 -11.61 4.36 -0.97
N GLY A 11 -11.13 3.20 -0.50
CA GLY A 11 -9.71 2.89 -0.41
C GLY A 11 -9.27 1.95 -1.53
N ASP A 12 -8.07 2.18 -2.04
CA ASP A 12 -7.41 1.29 -3.00
C ASP A 12 -6.59 0.25 -2.27
N VAL A 13 -6.77 -1.03 -2.63
CA VAL A 13 -6.07 -2.16 -2.00
C VAL A 13 -5.10 -2.80 -2.99
N TYR A 14 -3.83 -2.88 -2.60
CA TYR A 14 -2.75 -3.47 -3.38
C TYR A 14 -2.17 -4.68 -2.66
N LEU A 15 -2.07 -5.81 -3.37
CA LEU A 15 -1.51 -7.05 -2.85
C LEU A 15 -0.39 -7.55 -3.77
N ALA A 16 0.82 -7.61 -3.24
CA ALA A 16 1.95 -8.31 -3.85
C ALA A 16 2.23 -9.56 -3.02
N LYS A 17 2.07 -10.74 -3.63
CA LYS A 17 2.33 -12.02 -2.98
C LYS A 17 3.27 -12.87 -3.82
N ALA A 18 4.36 -13.30 -3.19
CA ALA A 18 5.35 -14.18 -3.78
C ALA A 18 5.55 -15.40 -2.88
N SER A 19 5.51 -16.59 -3.49
CA SER A 19 5.71 -17.86 -2.80
C SER A 19 7.04 -18.48 -3.18
N SER A 20 7.87 -18.87 -2.21
CA SER A 20 9.15 -19.55 -2.44
C SER A 20 9.01 -21.06 -2.35
N GLY A 21 9.38 -21.76 -3.43
CA GLY A 21 9.42 -23.22 -3.49
C GLY A 21 10.85 -23.72 -3.41
N ALA A 22 11.04 -24.90 -2.81
CA ALA A 22 12.34 -25.54 -2.73
C ALA A 22 12.42 -26.74 -3.65
N GLY A 23 13.44 -26.74 -4.51
CA GLY A 23 13.81 -27.89 -5.32
C GLY A 23 15.05 -28.56 -4.75
N GLY A 24 15.04 -29.89 -4.67
CA GLY A 24 16.23 -30.69 -4.37
C GLY A 24 16.05 -31.65 -3.19
N SER A 25 16.40 -32.92 -3.41
CA SER A 25 16.26 -33.98 -2.41
C SER A 25 17.33 -33.97 -1.32
N LYS A 26 18.47 -33.28 -1.51
CA LYS A 26 19.55 -33.17 -0.51
C LYS A 26 19.73 -31.74 0.01
N VAL A 27 19.76 -30.77 -0.90
CA VAL A 27 19.85 -29.34 -0.59
C VAL A 27 18.65 -28.67 -1.25
N GLY A 28 17.86 -27.94 -0.45
CA GLY A 28 16.78 -27.11 -0.95
C GLY A 28 17.14 -25.64 -0.80
N ILE A 29 16.93 -24.86 -1.86
CA ILE A 29 17.04 -23.40 -1.83
C ILE A 29 15.68 -22.82 -2.18
N ALA A 30 15.15 -21.91 -1.36
CA ALA A 30 13.91 -21.22 -1.65
C ALA A 30 14.02 -19.72 -1.31
N GLY A 31 13.67 -18.85 -2.26
CA GLY A 31 13.55 -17.43 -1.98
C GLY A 31 12.36 -16.81 -2.70
N SER A 32 11.79 -15.77 -2.10
CA SER A 32 10.67 -15.00 -2.67
C SER A 32 10.85 -13.51 -2.42
N VAL A 33 10.40 -12.70 -3.38
CA VAL A 33 10.43 -11.24 -3.28
C VAL A 33 9.04 -10.70 -3.59
N ALA A 34 8.46 -9.96 -2.67
CA ALA A 34 7.21 -9.23 -2.86
C ALA A 34 7.46 -7.73 -2.66
N LEU A 35 7.12 -6.92 -3.66
CA LEU A 35 7.31 -5.48 -3.62
C LEU A 35 6.04 -4.77 -4.08
N ASN A 36 5.56 -3.84 -3.27
CA ASN A 36 4.65 -2.79 -3.72
C ASN A 36 5.42 -1.48 -3.82
N LEU A 37 5.33 -0.84 -4.98
CA LEU A 37 5.79 0.54 -5.21
C LEU A 37 4.60 1.32 -5.76
N LEU A 38 4.02 2.16 -4.93
CA LEU A 38 2.78 2.86 -5.21
C LEU A 38 3.03 4.36 -5.20
N ASP A 39 2.56 5.04 -6.24
CA ASP A 39 2.43 6.50 -6.28
C ASP A 39 0.97 6.82 -6.61
N THR A 40 0.21 7.27 -5.62
CA THR A 40 -1.21 7.58 -5.78
C THR A 40 -1.46 9.05 -5.52
N GLN A 41 -2.38 9.63 -6.31
CA GLN A 41 -2.71 11.04 -6.24
C GLN A 41 -4.22 11.27 -6.34
N SER A 42 -4.74 12.08 -5.43
CA SER A 42 -6.09 12.67 -5.51
C SER A 42 -5.97 14.19 -5.59
N VAL A 43 -6.64 14.81 -6.57
CA VAL A 43 -6.57 16.26 -6.82
C VAL A 43 -7.97 16.82 -7.06
N ALA A 44 -8.34 17.85 -6.29
CA ALA A 44 -9.48 18.72 -6.53
C ALA A 44 -8.90 20.13 -6.71
N ARG A 45 -9.00 20.66 -7.92
CA ARG A 45 -8.30 21.90 -8.27
C ARG A 45 -9.18 22.82 -9.11
N VAL A 46 -9.21 24.10 -8.74
CA VAL A 46 -9.55 25.18 -9.67
C VAL A 46 -8.26 25.66 -10.31
N SER A 47 -8.17 25.54 -11.63
CA SER A 47 -6.96 25.91 -12.37
C SER A 47 -6.73 27.43 -12.39
N GLY A 48 -5.49 27.84 -12.61
CA GLY A 48 -5.09 29.25 -12.58
C GLY A 48 -5.68 30.12 -13.70
N ALA A 49 -6.29 29.49 -14.71
CA ALA A 49 -7.00 30.18 -15.79
C ALA A 49 -8.53 30.02 -15.66
N ALA A 50 -9.02 29.29 -14.65
CA ALA A 50 -10.43 29.03 -14.47
C ALA A 50 -11.09 30.12 -13.62
N THR A 51 -12.26 30.57 -14.06
CA THR A 51 -13.19 31.36 -13.25
C THR A 51 -14.42 30.51 -12.96
N VAL A 52 -14.68 30.26 -11.69
CA VAL A 52 -15.88 29.58 -11.20
C VAL A 52 -16.82 30.65 -10.64
N ALA A 53 -17.90 30.94 -11.35
CA ALA A 53 -18.93 31.87 -10.90
C ALA A 53 -20.11 31.08 -10.32
N VAL A 54 -20.35 31.22 -9.02
CA VAL A 54 -21.51 30.65 -8.33
C VAL A 54 -22.63 31.68 -8.36
N THR A 55 -23.77 31.32 -8.94
CA THR A 55 -24.94 32.19 -9.04
C THR A 55 -26.01 31.75 -8.05
N GLY A 56 -26.53 32.68 -7.25
CA GLY A 56 -27.65 32.44 -6.34
C GLY A 56 -27.27 32.20 -4.87
N GLY A 57 -25.99 32.32 -4.49
CA GLY A 57 -25.50 32.07 -3.14
C GLY A 57 -25.44 30.57 -2.84
N GLY A 58 -24.25 30.05 -2.59
CA GLY A 58 -24.03 28.65 -2.27
C GLY A 58 -22.60 28.36 -1.84
N ALA A 59 -22.42 27.29 -1.08
CA ALA A 59 -21.10 26.84 -0.65
C ALA A 59 -20.37 26.09 -1.78
N VAL A 60 -19.08 26.38 -1.93
CA VAL A 60 -18.15 25.62 -2.79
C VAL A 60 -17.27 24.76 -1.91
N SER A 61 -17.14 23.48 -2.26
CA SER A 61 -16.29 22.55 -1.53
C SER A 61 -15.38 21.78 -2.48
N LEU A 62 -14.07 21.96 -2.29
CA LEU A 62 -13.03 21.16 -2.94
C LEU A 62 -12.52 20.15 -1.92
N VAL A 63 -12.93 18.90 -2.05
CA VAL A 63 -12.54 17.82 -1.15
C VAL A 63 -11.76 16.78 -1.93
N THR A 64 -10.60 16.41 -1.40
CA THR A 64 -9.82 15.26 -1.84
C THR A 64 -9.66 14.26 -0.72
N ASP A 65 -9.76 13.00 -1.07
CA ASP A 65 -9.44 11.87 -0.21
C ASP A 65 -8.56 10.90 -0.99
N ASN A 66 -7.50 10.41 -0.35
CA ASN A 66 -6.62 9.39 -0.92
C ASN A 66 -6.34 8.31 0.13
N ARG A 67 -6.98 7.15 -0.01
CA ARG A 67 -6.79 6.01 0.89
C ARG A 67 -6.12 4.84 0.17
N THR A 68 -5.06 4.31 0.78
CA THR A 68 -4.32 3.18 0.20
C THR A 68 -3.91 2.16 1.25
N ASP A 69 -4.22 0.90 0.97
CA ASP A 69 -3.78 -0.25 1.75
C ASP A 69 -2.86 -1.11 0.88
N ALA A 70 -1.60 -1.29 1.30
CA ALA A 70 -0.63 -2.12 0.58
C ALA A 70 -0.19 -3.32 1.43
N THR A 71 -0.29 -4.52 0.86
CA THR A 71 0.16 -5.76 1.49
C THR A 71 1.23 -6.43 0.62
N ALA A 72 2.43 -6.64 1.16
CA ALA A 72 3.52 -7.38 0.54
C ALA A 72 3.81 -8.64 1.34
N GLU A 73 3.69 -9.81 0.71
CA GLU A 73 3.89 -11.12 1.31
C GLU A 73 4.91 -11.95 0.53
N ALA A 74 6.06 -12.22 1.13
CA ALA A 74 7.07 -13.14 0.63
C ALA A 74 7.14 -14.37 1.55
N LEU A 75 6.37 -15.40 1.20
CA LEU A 75 6.15 -16.59 2.04
C LEU A 75 6.71 -17.84 1.38
N PRO A 76 7.14 -18.85 2.12
CA PRO A 76 7.42 -20.15 1.53
C PRO A 76 6.16 -20.99 1.29
N VAL A 77 6.17 -21.80 0.23
CA VAL A 77 5.20 -22.89 0.08
C VAL A 77 5.64 -24.09 0.93
N GLY A 78 4.70 -24.69 1.65
CA GLY A 78 4.94 -25.92 2.42
C GLY A 78 5.93 -25.78 3.60
N GLY A 79 6.16 -24.57 4.12
CA GLY A 79 7.09 -24.32 5.24
C GLY A 79 8.55 -24.09 4.83
N GLY A 80 8.83 -24.05 3.52
CA GLY A 80 10.13 -23.66 2.96
C GLY A 80 10.94 -24.84 2.46
N ALA A 81 12.24 -24.62 2.33
CA ALA A 81 13.19 -25.58 1.84
C ALA A 81 13.40 -26.76 2.77
N THR A 82 12.97 -27.93 2.31
CA THR A 82 12.96 -29.23 2.99
C THR A 82 14.05 -30.18 2.48
N GLY A 83 15.22 -29.66 2.09
CA GLY A 83 16.35 -30.50 1.69
C GLY A 83 16.75 -31.48 2.81
N ALA A 84 16.95 -32.77 2.50
CA ALA A 84 17.22 -33.82 3.50
C ALA A 84 18.52 -33.62 4.31
N THR A 85 19.35 -32.65 3.94
CA THR A 85 20.62 -32.30 4.59
C THR A 85 20.69 -30.81 4.93
N VAL A 86 20.33 -29.92 4.00
CA VAL A 86 20.39 -28.45 4.20
C VAL A 86 19.21 -27.79 3.50
N GLY A 87 18.57 -26.84 4.17
CA GLY A 87 17.59 -25.92 3.60
C GLY A 87 18.06 -24.48 3.78
N VAL A 88 18.12 -23.70 2.72
CA VAL A 88 18.45 -22.26 2.78
C VAL A 88 17.29 -21.49 2.16
N GLY A 89 16.80 -20.48 2.86
CA GLY A 89 15.86 -19.57 2.22
C GLY A 89 15.86 -18.17 2.75
N ALA A 90 15.84 -17.23 1.82
CA ALA A 90 15.81 -15.80 2.08
C ALA A 90 14.60 -15.21 1.33
N SER A 91 13.81 -14.44 2.05
CA SER A 91 12.61 -13.82 1.51
C SER A 91 12.61 -12.33 1.83
N VAL A 92 12.14 -11.51 0.89
CA VAL A 92 12.08 -10.05 1.03
C VAL A 92 10.68 -9.58 0.71
N ALA A 93 10.05 -8.87 1.64
CA ALA A 93 8.81 -8.17 1.39
C ALA A 93 9.03 -6.68 1.64
N MET A 94 8.54 -5.83 0.75
CA MET A 94 8.70 -4.37 0.84
C MET A 94 7.45 -3.65 0.34
N ASN A 95 7.09 -2.58 1.04
CA ASN A 95 6.07 -1.64 0.64
C ASN A 95 6.68 -0.25 0.60
N ILE A 96 6.63 0.40 -0.56
CA ILE A 96 7.00 1.79 -0.76
C ILE A 96 5.75 2.51 -1.26
N LEU A 97 5.22 3.40 -0.42
CA LEU A 97 4.01 4.14 -0.74
C LEU A 97 4.32 5.64 -0.76
N ALA A 98 3.98 6.28 -1.86
CA ALA A 98 3.85 7.71 -1.98
C ALA A 98 2.38 8.02 -2.24
N ASN A 99 1.76 8.78 -1.36
CA ASN A 99 0.39 9.18 -1.50
C ASN A 99 0.28 10.69 -1.37
N ARG A 100 -0.48 11.30 -2.28
CA ARG A 100 -0.73 12.75 -2.28
C ARG A 100 -2.21 13.05 -2.41
N SER A 101 -2.69 14.02 -1.62
CA SER A 101 -4.05 14.53 -1.62
C SER A 101 -3.96 16.05 -1.67
N LEU A 102 -4.56 16.66 -2.69
CA LEU A 102 -4.41 18.09 -2.97
C LEU A 102 -5.76 18.73 -3.29
N ALA A 103 -6.24 19.59 -2.41
CA ALA A 103 -7.35 20.49 -2.66
C ALA A 103 -6.81 21.92 -2.78
N GLU A 104 -6.90 22.55 -3.96
CA GLU A 104 -6.37 23.90 -4.16
C GLU A 104 -7.16 24.77 -5.15
N VAL A 105 -7.10 26.08 -4.94
CA VAL A 105 -7.35 27.08 -5.99
C VAL A 105 -5.98 27.63 -6.37
N SER A 106 -5.58 27.45 -7.62
CA SER A 106 -4.26 27.88 -8.08
C SER A 106 -4.15 29.39 -8.24
N ASP A 107 -2.91 29.89 -8.27
CA ASP A 107 -2.63 31.28 -8.62
C ASP A 107 -3.31 31.67 -9.96
N GLY A 108 -4.05 32.78 -9.94
CA GLY A 108 -4.92 33.24 -11.04
C GLY A 108 -6.31 32.60 -11.11
N GLY A 109 -6.57 31.52 -10.36
CA GLY A 109 -7.87 30.86 -10.28
C GLY A 109 -8.84 31.70 -9.45
N VAL A 110 -10.06 31.89 -9.96
CA VAL A 110 -11.03 32.79 -9.35
C VAL A 110 -12.29 32.02 -8.99
N VAL A 111 -12.74 32.15 -7.75
CA VAL A 111 -14.05 31.68 -7.28
C VAL A 111 -14.85 32.90 -6.82
N THR A 112 -16.00 33.16 -7.44
CA THR A 112 -16.85 34.31 -7.15
C THR A 112 -18.28 33.89 -6.84
N GLY A 113 -18.99 34.67 -6.02
CA GLY A 113 -20.40 34.44 -5.69
C GLY A 113 -20.66 33.24 -4.75
N ALA A 114 -19.61 32.61 -4.23
CA ALA A 114 -19.72 31.58 -3.20
C ALA A 114 -19.91 32.25 -1.83
N ASP A 115 -20.83 31.72 -1.02
CA ASP A 115 -21.03 32.19 0.35
C ASP A 115 -19.90 31.66 1.25
N ASP A 116 -19.56 30.39 1.06
CA ASP A 116 -18.47 29.69 1.74
C ASP A 116 -17.58 28.97 0.73
N LEU A 117 -16.27 28.94 1.00
CA LEU A 117 -15.30 28.16 0.24
C LEU A 117 -14.56 27.22 1.20
N THR A 118 -14.79 25.92 1.04
CA THR A 118 -14.09 24.87 1.80
C THR A 118 -13.07 24.17 0.92
N LEU A 119 -11.85 24.04 1.43
CA LEU A 119 -10.81 23.19 0.83
C LEU A 119 -10.41 22.16 1.88
N ALA A 120 -10.52 20.88 1.54
CA ALA A 120 -10.17 19.78 2.41
C ALA A 120 -9.37 18.72 1.65
N ALA A 121 -8.25 18.31 2.22
CA ALA A 121 -7.43 17.22 1.70
C ALA A 121 -7.15 16.22 2.81
N SER A 122 -7.68 15.00 2.65
CA SER A 122 -7.44 13.88 3.55
C SER A 122 -6.66 12.76 2.86
N GLY A 123 -5.92 12.01 3.68
CA GLY A 123 -5.22 10.81 3.22
C GLY A 123 -5.10 9.78 4.34
N THR A 124 -5.18 8.49 4.02
CA THR A 124 -4.95 7.40 4.99
C THR A 124 -4.19 6.27 4.32
N TYR A 125 -3.14 5.78 4.98
CA TYR A 125 -2.26 4.78 4.40
C TYR A 125 -2.02 3.64 5.39
N ALA A 126 -2.14 2.40 4.92
CA ALA A 126 -1.72 1.23 5.68
C ALA A 126 -0.77 0.35 4.85
N GLY A 127 0.20 -0.24 5.54
CA GLY A 127 1.19 -1.12 4.95
C GLY A 127 1.34 -2.39 5.79
N VAL A 128 1.17 -3.55 5.17
CA VAL A 128 1.46 -4.86 5.78
C VAL A 128 2.60 -5.50 5.03
N THR A 129 3.71 -5.75 5.72
CA THR A 129 4.90 -6.38 5.14
C THR A 129 5.17 -7.69 5.87
N LYS A 130 5.17 -8.80 5.15
CA LYS A 130 5.44 -10.12 5.72
C LYS A 130 6.46 -10.87 4.88
N ALA A 131 7.60 -11.20 5.50
CA ALA A 131 8.62 -12.06 4.91
C ALA A 131 8.92 -13.21 5.87
N GLU A 132 8.91 -14.43 5.36
CA GLU A 132 9.26 -15.62 6.14
C GLU A 132 10.45 -16.33 5.49
N ALA A 133 11.42 -16.74 6.31
CA ALA A 133 12.59 -17.46 5.82
C ALA A 133 12.14 -18.76 5.14
N GLY A 134 12.57 -18.94 3.89
CA GLY A 134 12.17 -20.08 3.06
C GLY A 134 12.90 -21.37 3.40
N SER A 135 13.22 -21.68 4.66
CA SER A 135 13.89 -22.93 5.03
C SER A 135 13.31 -23.55 6.29
N SER A 136 12.89 -24.81 6.19
CA SER A 136 12.66 -25.67 7.34
C SER A 136 13.99 -26.37 7.64
N GLY A 137 14.75 -25.88 8.62
CA GLY A 137 16.06 -26.45 8.95
C GLY A 137 15.96 -27.94 9.28
N ALA A 138 16.79 -28.78 8.64
CA ALA A 138 16.90 -30.19 8.96
C ALA A 138 17.71 -30.36 10.27
N CYS A 139 17.03 -30.51 11.41
CA CYS A 139 17.68 -30.96 12.64
C CYS A 139 18.03 -32.45 12.51
N ARG A 140 19.23 -32.77 12.00
CA ARG A 140 19.73 -34.15 12.04
C ARG A 140 20.21 -34.46 13.44
N SER A 141 19.38 -35.19 14.19
CA SER A 141 19.72 -35.88 15.42
C SER A 141 20.80 -36.95 15.21
N ARG A 142 22.07 -36.54 15.17
CA ARG A 142 23.19 -37.50 15.35
C ARG A 142 24.09 -37.22 16.54
N LEU A 143 23.89 -36.14 17.29
CA LEU A 143 24.47 -36.00 18.62
C LEU A 143 23.42 -35.43 19.59
N ARG A 144 23.45 -35.94 20.83
CA ARG A 144 22.66 -35.47 21.97
C ARG A 144 22.83 -33.96 22.17
N TRP A 145 22.01 -33.16 21.53
CA TRP A 145 21.76 -31.79 21.95
C TRP A 145 20.27 -31.51 21.78
N ARG A 146 19.59 -31.27 22.90
CA ARG A 146 18.20 -30.81 22.92
C ARG A 146 18.21 -29.35 22.47
N CYS A 147 17.57 -29.05 21.33
CA CYS A 147 17.17 -27.68 21.03
C CYS A 147 15.97 -27.30 21.90
N ARG A 148 15.99 -26.08 22.44
CA ARG A 148 14.90 -25.43 23.17
C ARG A 148 14.09 -24.58 22.19
#